data_AF-A0A7X1B801-F1
#
_entry.id   AF-A0A7X1B801-F1
#
_cell.length_a   1.000
_cell.length_b   1.000
_cell.length_c   1.000
_cell.angle_alpha   90.00
_cell.angle_beta   90.00
_cell.angle_gamma   90.00
#
_symmetry.space_group_name_H-M   'P 1'
#
loop_
_entity.id
_entity.type
_entity.pdbx_description
1 polymer ?
#
loop_
_entity_poly.entity_id
_entity_poly.type
_entity_poly.pdbx_seq_one_letter_code
_entity_poly.pdbx_strand_id
1 'polypeptide(L)'
;MENILLTRKRPPSIIETENLLLRTPRIEDAIALHDLAAADEAFANATVGQNSSSLETACTAIVRMLEDHRTGTGAWWIVAQKDTGRVIGLTGFNAQHVEHGPMNVLAKDFHKKGLVREVIEGLILCSSPLPYQSTSFHSRSTNDEAETDLTPPTRWYWHNGPSRRCRTGILRCA
;
A
#
# COMPACT_ATOMS: atom_id res chain seq x y z
N MET A 1 19.79 20.15 25.05
CA MET A 1 19.55 19.34 23.85
C MET A 1 18.69 18.17 24.28
N GLU A 2 17.37 18.28 24.10
CA GLU A 2 16.45 17.17 24.38
C GLU A 2 16.66 16.10 23.31
N ASN A 3 17.10 14.93 23.76
CA ASN A 3 17.14 13.72 22.98
C ASN A 3 15.68 13.32 22.74
N ILE A 4 15.11 13.73 21.59
CA ILE A 4 13.83 13.18 21.13
C ILE A 4 14.11 11.71 20.84
N LEU A 5 13.85 10.87 21.85
CA LEU A 5 13.75 9.43 21.67
C LEU A 5 12.62 9.22 20.67
N LEU A 6 12.99 9.09 19.39
CA LEU A 6 12.14 8.59 18.33
C LEU A 6 11.74 7.18 18.73
N THR A 7 10.69 7.07 19.54
CA THR A 7 9.97 5.83 19.79
C THR A 7 9.58 5.33 18.41
N ARG A 8 10.18 4.22 17.99
CA ARG A 8 9.86 3.59 16.69
C ARG A 8 8.38 3.25 16.72
N LYS A 9 7.56 4.12 16.11
CA LYS A 9 6.12 3.95 16.04
C LYS A 9 5.87 2.70 15.22
N ARG A 10 5.24 1.70 15.83
CA ARG A 10 4.88 0.47 15.12
C ARG A 10 3.89 0.82 14.00
N PRO A 11 4.00 0.15 12.84
CA PRO A 11 2.99 0.29 11.80
C PRO A 11 1.61 -0.08 12.37
N PRO A 12 0.54 0.63 11.98
CA PRO A 12 -0.81 0.29 12.43
C PRO A 12 -1.20 -1.10 11.94
N SER A 13 -1.91 -1.85 12.77
CA SER A 13 -2.40 -3.19 12.42
C SER A 13 -3.56 -3.15 11.43
N ILE A 14 -4.29 -2.03 11.37
CA ILE A 14 -5.44 -1.82 10.51
C ILE A 14 -5.38 -0.40 9.92
N ILE A 15 -5.66 -0.29 8.62
CA ILE A 15 -5.85 0.96 7.90
C ILE A 15 -7.16 0.83 7.12
N GLU A 16 -8.10 1.72 7.42
CA GLU A 16 -9.38 1.78 6.74
C GLU A 16 -9.45 2.96 5.79
N THR A 17 -9.80 2.68 4.53
CA THR A 17 -10.08 3.69 3.53
C THR A 17 -11.58 3.69 3.20
N GLU A 18 -11.97 4.34 2.10
CA GLU A 18 -13.36 4.39 1.64
C GLU A 18 -13.88 2.99 1.28
N ASN A 19 -13.11 2.25 0.48
CA ASN A 19 -13.49 0.96 -0.09
C ASN A 19 -12.64 -0.21 0.41
N LEU A 20 -11.51 0.06 1.07
CA LEU A 20 -10.53 -0.97 1.44
C LEU A 20 -10.30 -1.06 2.95
N LEU A 21 -10.04 -2.30 3.38
CA LEU A 21 -9.50 -2.65 4.68
C LEU A 21 -8.12 -3.24 4.45
N LEU A 22 -7.09 -2.51 4.88
CA LEU A 22 -5.72 -2.98 4.93
C LEU A 22 -5.49 -3.49 6.34
N ARG A 23 -5.14 -4.76 6.52
CA ARG A 23 -4.95 -5.34 7.85
C ARG A 23 -3.73 -6.25 7.91
N THR A 24 -3.15 -6.42 9.09
CA THR A 24 -2.11 -7.41 9.32
C THR A 24 -2.55 -8.78 8.77
N PRO A 25 -1.67 -9.50 8.05
CA PRO A 25 -1.97 -10.82 7.53
C PRO A 25 -2.32 -11.81 8.64
N ARG A 26 -3.13 -12.81 8.30
CA ARG A 26 -3.47 -13.95 9.15
C ARG A 26 -3.20 -15.23 8.38
N ILE A 27 -3.01 -16.35 9.09
CA ILE A 27 -2.68 -17.61 8.43
C ILE A 27 -3.78 -18.07 7.46
N GLU A 28 -5.03 -17.72 7.75
CA GLU A 28 -6.19 -18.04 6.92
C GLU A 28 -6.17 -17.29 5.56
N ASP A 29 -5.44 -16.18 5.46
CA ASP A 29 -5.30 -15.43 4.21
C ASP A 29 -4.47 -16.17 3.17
N ALA A 30 -3.71 -17.21 3.58
CA ALA A 30 -2.92 -18.03 2.68
C ALA A 30 -3.76 -18.65 1.56
N ILE A 31 -5.01 -19.06 1.86
CA ILE A 31 -5.92 -19.63 0.86
C ILE A 31 -6.25 -18.57 -0.20
N ALA A 32 -6.63 -17.37 0.22
CA ALA A 32 -7.00 -16.32 -0.71
C ALA A 32 -5.80 -15.84 -1.54
N LEU A 33 -4.62 -15.70 -0.94
CA LEU A 33 -3.39 -15.34 -1.68
C LEU A 33 -2.97 -16.43 -2.66
N HIS A 34 -3.12 -17.70 -2.28
CA HIS A 34 -2.89 -18.83 -3.17
C HIS A 34 -3.84 -18.78 -4.37
N ASP A 35 -5.14 -18.55 -4.14
CA ASP A 35 -6.13 -18.50 -5.21
C ASP A 35 -5.89 -17.32 -6.17
N LEU A 36 -5.48 -16.16 -5.62
CA LEU A 36 -5.07 -15.01 -6.43
C LEU A 36 -3.81 -15.30 -7.26
N ALA A 37 -2.80 -15.93 -6.65
CA ALA A 37 -1.56 -16.30 -7.33
C ALA A 37 -1.79 -17.36 -8.43
N ALA A 38 -2.68 -18.33 -8.19
CA ALA A 38 -3.05 -19.33 -9.18
C ALA A 38 -3.78 -18.73 -10.39
N ALA A 39 -4.53 -17.64 -10.17
CA ALA A 39 -5.26 -16.94 -11.23
C ALA A 39 -4.43 -15.88 -11.98
N ASP A 40 -3.35 -15.38 -11.38
CA ASP A 40 -2.56 -14.26 -11.90
C ASP A 40 -1.06 -14.49 -11.68
N GLU A 41 -0.36 -14.88 -12.75
CA GLU A 41 1.08 -15.13 -12.74
C GLU A 41 1.89 -13.88 -12.33
N ALA A 42 1.44 -12.68 -12.73
CA ALA A 42 2.11 -11.45 -12.33
C ALA A 42 1.97 -11.20 -10.82
N PHE A 43 0.81 -11.54 -10.25
CA PHE A 43 0.59 -11.53 -8.81
C PHE A 43 1.51 -12.55 -8.12
N ALA A 44 1.54 -13.79 -8.59
CA ALA A 44 2.36 -14.86 -8.04
C ALA A 44 3.85 -14.47 -7.97
N ASN A 45 4.37 -13.95 -9.08
CA ASN A 45 5.76 -13.51 -9.20
C ASN A 45 6.10 -12.36 -8.24
N ALA A 46 5.13 -11.50 -7.92
CA ALA A 46 5.33 -10.38 -7.03
C ALA A 46 5.21 -10.77 -5.54
N THR A 47 4.37 -11.73 -5.17
CA THR A 47 4.05 -12.01 -3.74
C THR A 47 4.67 -13.28 -3.19
N VAL A 48 4.46 -14.42 -3.85
CA VAL A 48 4.83 -15.77 -3.34
C VAL A 48 6.08 -16.33 -4.01
N GLY A 49 6.53 -15.72 -5.12
CA GLY A 49 7.71 -16.10 -5.89
C GLY A 49 7.38 -16.97 -7.10
N GLN A 50 8.34 -17.10 -8.03
CA GLN A 50 8.15 -17.75 -9.34
C GLN A 50 7.85 -19.27 -9.30
N ASN A 51 8.02 -19.93 -8.13
CA ASN A 51 8.05 -21.40 -8.03
C ASN A 51 6.99 -21.99 -7.10
N SER A 52 5.96 -21.24 -6.72
CA SER A 52 5.19 -21.53 -5.51
C SER A 52 3.69 -21.38 -5.67
N SER A 53 3.13 -22.17 -6.59
CA SER A 53 1.68 -22.36 -6.72
C SER A 53 1.08 -23.27 -5.63
N SER A 54 1.79 -23.55 -4.53
CA SER A 54 1.28 -24.39 -3.44
C SER A 54 0.75 -23.54 -2.28
N LEU A 55 -0.32 -24.02 -1.65
CA LEU A 55 -0.86 -23.44 -0.42
C LEU A 55 0.20 -23.36 0.70
N GLU A 56 1.08 -24.36 0.79
CA GLU A 56 2.20 -24.38 1.75
C GLU A 56 3.12 -23.17 1.58
N THR A 57 3.39 -22.76 0.34
CA THR A 57 4.24 -21.59 0.12
C THR A 57 3.52 -20.30 0.48
N ALA A 58 2.21 -20.20 0.21
CA ALA A 58 1.41 -19.07 0.67
C ALA A 58 1.40 -18.97 2.21
N CYS A 59 1.24 -20.09 2.91
CA CYS A 59 1.38 -20.15 4.37
C CYS A 59 2.78 -19.68 4.82
N THR A 60 3.83 -20.17 4.18
CA THR A 60 5.22 -19.78 4.48
C THR A 60 5.44 -18.29 4.28
N ALA A 61 4.88 -17.70 3.22
CA ALA A 61 4.95 -16.27 2.95
C ALA A 61 4.26 -15.46 4.06
N ILE A 62 3.05 -15.86 4.48
CA ILE A 62 2.34 -15.23 5.59
C ILE A 62 3.14 -15.30 6.90
N VAL A 63 3.73 -16.46 7.23
CA VAL A 63 4.56 -16.62 8.43
C VAL A 63 5.75 -15.66 8.41
N ARG A 64 6.41 -15.51 7.25
CA ARG A 64 7.51 -14.52 7.08
C ARG A 64 7.02 -13.08 7.28
N MET A 65 5.87 -12.72 6.71
CA MET A 65 5.29 -11.39 6.89
C MET A 65 4.93 -11.08 8.35
N LEU A 66 4.42 -12.08 9.08
CA LEU A 66 4.12 -11.96 10.50
C LEU A 66 5.40 -11.80 11.35
N GLU A 67 6.44 -12.54 10.99
CA GLU A 67 7.75 -12.42 11.63
C GLU A 67 8.37 -11.04 11.38
N ASP A 68 8.27 -10.52 10.16
CA ASP A 68 8.72 -9.16 9.80
C ASP A 68 8.02 -8.08 10.64
N HIS A 69 6.72 -8.22 10.86
CA HIS A 69 5.96 -7.34 11.77
C HIS A 69 6.46 -7.44 13.21
N ARG A 70 6.75 -8.65 13.67
CA ARG A 70 7.19 -8.94 15.05
C ARG A 70 8.58 -8.36 15.33
N THR A 71 9.51 -8.50 14.38
CA THR A 71 10.90 -8.02 14.47
C THR A 71 11.03 -6.54 14.10
N GLY A 72 10.02 -5.97 13.42
CA GLY A 72 10.07 -4.62 12.87
C GLY A 72 10.95 -4.51 11.62
N THR A 73 11.23 -5.63 10.95
CA THR A 73 11.97 -5.66 9.67
C THR A 73 11.06 -5.45 8.47
N GLY A 74 9.74 -5.43 8.64
CA GLY A 74 8.80 -5.08 7.59
C GLY A 74 7.41 -4.79 8.13
N ALA A 75 6.57 -4.19 7.28
CA ALA A 75 5.16 -4.03 7.56
C ALA A 75 4.35 -4.44 6.34
N TRP A 76 3.49 -5.42 6.54
CA TRP A 76 2.68 -6.07 5.52
C TRP A 76 1.19 -5.92 5.84
N TRP A 77 0.36 -5.72 4.82
CA TRP A 77 -1.09 -5.67 4.95
C TRP A 77 -1.75 -6.44 3.82
N ILE A 78 -2.73 -7.26 4.20
CA ILE A 78 -3.70 -7.82 3.28
C ILE A 78 -4.66 -6.71 2.89
N VAL A 79 -4.88 -6.55 1.58
CA VAL A 79 -5.84 -5.61 1.03
C VAL A 79 -7.15 -6.35 0.78
N ALA A 80 -8.19 -6.00 1.53
CA ALA A 80 -9.53 -6.55 1.37
C ALA A 80 -10.54 -5.46 0.99
N GLN A 81 -11.55 -5.79 0.19
CA GLN A 81 -12.68 -4.89 -0.02
C GLN A 81 -13.55 -4.85 1.24
N LYS A 82 -13.95 -3.66 1.69
CA LYS A 82 -14.74 -3.50 2.93
C LYS A 82 -16.14 -4.10 2.83
N ASP A 83 -16.75 -4.04 1.66
CA ASP A 83 -18.13 -4.48 1.42
C ASP A 83 -18.31 -5.99 1.49
N THR A 84 -17.33 -6.73 0.99
CA THR A 84 -17.38 -8.19 0.81
C THR A 84 -16.41 -8.94 1.71
N GLY A 85 -15.43 -8.25 2.30
CA GLY A 85 -14.31 -8.87 3.02
C GLY A 85 -13.35 -9.64 2.11
N ARG A 86 -13.56 -9.61 0.79
CA ARG A 86 -12.75 -10.36 -0.18
C ARG A 86 -11.33 -9.80 -0.20
N VAL A 87 -10.35 -10.68 -0.03
CA VAL A 87 -8.94 -10.36 -0.26
C VAL A 87 -8.70 -10.15 -1.75
N ILE A 88 -8.12 -9.02 -2.09
CA ILE A 88 -7.85 -8.60 -3.48
C ILE A 88 -6.38 -8.26 -3.72
N GLY A 89 -5.56 -8.30 -2.67
CA GLY A 89 -4.13 -8.11 -2.82
C GLY A 89 -3.36 -8.03 -1.52
N LEU A 90 -2.11 -7.60 -1.67
CA LEU A 90 -1.11 -7.47 -0.62
C LEU A 90 -0.36 -6.16 -0.83
N THR A 91 -0.10 -5.46 0.26
CA THR A 91 0.74 -4.26 0.25
C THR A 91 1.71 -4.27 1.42
N GLY A 92 2.86 -3.62 1.30
CA GLY A 92 3.78 -3.50 2.42
C GLY A 92 5.18 -3.06 2.04
N PHE A 93 6.09 -3.09 3.00
CA PHE A 93 7.50 -2.80 2.80
C PHE A 93 8.36 -3.75 3.63
N ASN A 94 9.57 -4.00 3.12
CA ASN A 94 10.61 -4.76 3.81
C ASN A 94 11.85 -3.86 3.97
N ALA A 95 12.38 -3.77 5.18
CA ALA A 95 13.56 -2.97 5.52
C ALA A 95 14.85 -3.49 4.87
N GLN A 96 14.86 -4.71 4.36
CA GLN A 96 15.98 -5.28 3.59
C GLN A 96 15.99 -4.83 2.13
N HIS A 97 14.89 -4.25 1.64
CA HIS A 97 14.66 -3.92 0.23
C HIS A 97 14.06 -2.51 0.09
N VAL A 98 14.55 -1.55 0.89
CA VAL A 98 14.02 -0.18 0.95
C VAL A 98 14.15 0.53 -0.40
N GLU A 99 15.18 0.20 -1.18
CA GLU A 99 15.46 0.71 -2.51
C GLU A 99 14.36 0.39 -3.54
N HIS A 100 13.55 -0.63 -3.28
CA HIS A 100 12.43 -1.02 -4.15
C HIS A 100 11.11 -0.33 -3.79
N GLY A 101 11.08 0.42 -2.69
CA GLY A 101 9.87 1.08 -2.21
C GLY A 101 8.80 0.09 -1.71
N PRO A 102 7.58 0.59 -1.42
CA PRO A 102 6.50 -0.27 -0.98
C PRO A 102 6.02 -1.17 -2.12
N MET A 103 5.91 -2.47 -1.83
CA MET A 103 5.23 -3.42 -2.68
C MET A 103 3.72 -3.17 -2.60
N ASN A 104 3.08 -2.94 -3.75
CA ASN A 104 1.64 -2.74 -3.87
C ASN A 104 1.12 -3.67 -4.97
N VAL A 105 0.59 -4.83 -4.60
CA VAL A 105 0.14 -5.85 -5.57
C VAL A 105 -1.33 -6.10 -5.36
N LEU A 106 -2.14 -5.75 -6.36
CA LEU A 106 -3.54 -6.14 -6.44
C LEU A 106 -3.72 -7.16 -7.55
N ALA A 107 -4.72 -8.03 -7.44
CA ALA A 107 -5.09 -8.91 -8.54
C ALA A 107 -5.54 -8.11 -9.77
N LYS A 108 -5.22 -8.61 -10.98
CA LYS A 108 -5.46 -7.93 -12.27
C LYS A 108 -6.86 -7.33 -12.43
N ASP A 109 -7.90 -8.00 -11.96
CA ASP A 109 -9.30 -7.56 -12.05
C ASP A 109 -9.59 -6.24 -11.31
N PHE A 110 -8.66 -5.79 -10.46
CA PHE A 110 -8.81 -4.62 -9.60
C PHE A 110 -7.92 -3.43 -10.00
N HIS A 111 -7.07 -3.57 -11.02
CA HIS A 111 -6.11 -2.52 -11.43
C HIS A 111 -6.77 -1.24 -11.96
N LYS A 112 -7.88 -1.35 -12.70
CA LYS A 112 -8.53 -0.20 -13.37
C LYS A 112 -9.54 0.56 -12.50
N LYS A 113 -9.63 0.25 -11.21
CA LYS A 113 -10.64 0.78 -10.29
C LYS A 113 -10.13 1.91 -9.39
N GLY A 114 -8.89 2.38 -9.59
CA GLY A 114 -8.28 3.40 -8.72
C GLY A 114 -7.86 2.88 -7.33
N LEU A 115 -8.04 1.58 -7.06
CA LEU A 115 -7.79 0.99 -5.75
C LEU A 115 -6.31 1.00 -5.34
N VAL A 116 -5.38 0.91 -6.31
CA VAL A 116 -3.94 1.04 -6.02
C VAL A 116 -3.63 2.42 -5.44
N ARG A 117 -4.25 3.47 -6.01
CA ARG A 117 -4.10 4.84 -5.50
C ARG A 117 -4.66 4.95 -4.08
N GLU A 118 -5.81 4.35 -3.82
CA GLU A 118 -6.44 4.34 -2.50
C GLU A 118 -5.57 3.63 -1.45
N VAL A 119 -4.92 2.51 -1.80
CA VAL A 119 -3.93 1.83 -0.95
C VAL A 119 -2.78 2.76 -0.59
N ILE A 120 -2.18 3.42 -1.59
CA ILE A 120 -1.04 4.32 -1.39
C ILE A 120 -1.44 5.52 -0.52
N GLU A 121 -2.58 6.15 -0.79
CA GLU A 121 -3.10 7.26 0.02
C GLU A 121 -3.34 6.82 1.47
N GLY A 122 -3.91 5.63 1.70
CA GLY A 122 -4.06 5.04 3.03
C GLY A 122 -2.72 4.86 3.75
N LEU A 123 -1.71 4.32 3.07
CA LEU A 123 -0.37 4.13 3.65
C LEU A 123 0.32 5.46 4.00
N ILE A 124 0.24 6.46 3.12
CA ILE A 124 0.83 7.80 3.35
C ILE A 124 0.19 8.46 4.56
N LEU A 125 -1.15 8.41 4.65
CA LEU A 125 -1.89 9.05 5.74
C LEU A 125 -1.61 8.39 7.10
N CYS A 126 -1.34 7.08 7.11
CA CYS A 126 -0.98 6.36 8.34
C CYS A 126 0.48 6.51 8.75
N SER A 127 1.37 6.84 7.82
CA SER A 127 2.81 7.01 8.07
C SER A 127 3.21 8.46 8.39
N SER A 128 2.35 9.45 8.10
CA SER A 128 2.60 10.85 8.44
C SER A 128 2.29 11.17 9.92
N PRO A 129 3.16 11.91 10.64
CA PRO A 129 2.89 12.39 11.99
C PRO A 129 1.95 13.60 12.06
N LEU A 130 1.37 14.08 10.94
CA LEU A 130 0.56 15.30 10.91
C LEU A 130 -0.93 15.04 10.64
N PRO A 131 -1.85 15.78 11.30
CA PRO A 131 -3.25 15.78 10.91
C PRO A 131 -3.35 16.34 9.49
N TYR A 132 -3.86 15.53 8.57
CA TYR A 132 -4.12 15.93 7.19
C TYR A 132 -5.17 17.04 7.18
N GLN A 133 -4.74 18.30 7.13
CA GLN A 133 -5.61 19.39 6.73
C GLN A 133 -5.73 19.34 5.22
N SER A 134 -6.88 18.88 4.74
CA SER A 134 -7.31 19.05 3.36
C SER A 134 -7.42 20.54 3.05
N THR A 135 -6.32 21.20 2.72
CA THR A 135 -6.38 22.49 2.06
C THR A 135 -6.74 22.20 0.61
N SER A 136 -8.00 22.48 0.30
CA SER A 136 -8.52 22.57 -1.06
C SER A 136 -7.51 23.30 -1.95
N PHE A 137 -7.00 22.63 -2.98
CA PHE A 137 -6.30 23.28 -4.09
C PHE A 137 -7.22 24.35 -4.67
N HIS A 138 -7.07 25.59 -4.23
CA HIS A 138 -7.56 26.72 -4.98
C HIS A 138 -6.67 26.84 -6.21
N SER A 139 -7.24 26.55 -7.37
CA SER A 139 -6.66 26.86 -8.66
C SER A 139 -6.38 28.35 -8.71
N ARG A 140 -5.13 28.74 -8.50
CA ARG A 140 -4.65 30.07 -8.81
C ARG A 140 -4.09 30.02 -10.22
N SER A 141 -4.85 30.55 -11.17
CA SER A 141 -4.41 30.78 -12.53
C SER A 141 -3.39 31.94 -12.56
N THR A 142 -2.43 31.79 -13.50
CA THR A 142 -1.66 32.84 -14.22
C THR A 142 -0.70 33.72 -13.40
N ASN A 143 0.62 33.53 -13.49
CA ASN A 143 1.52 34.06 -14.54
C ASN A 143 3.01 33.95 -14.15
N ASP A 144 3.83 33.70 -15.17
CA ASP A 144 5.23 34.09 -15.42
C ASP A 144 6.40 33.61 -14.53
N GLU A 145 7.26 32.83 -15.21
CA GLU A 145 8.73 32.83 -15.27
C GLU A 145 9.56 33.01 -13.99
N ALA A 146 10.27 31.93 -13.61
CA ALA A 146 11.73 31.95 -13.43
C ALA A 146 12.27 30.51 -13.29
N GLU A 147 13.16 30.18 -14.22
CA GLU A 147 13.99 28.99 -14.31
C GLU A 147 14.86 28.80 -13.06
N THR A 148 14.72 27.67 -12.36
CA THR A 148 15.82 27.03 -11.64
C THR A 148 15.73 25.52 -11.81
N ASP A 149 16.79 25.00 -12.41
CA ASP A 149 17.03 23.63 -12.78
C ASP A 149 17.22 22.76 -11.52
N LEU A 150 16.15 22.13 -11.07
CA LEU A 150 16.19 21.03 -10.11
C LEU A 150 15.29 19.93 -10.65
N THR A 151 15.81 19.12 -11.58
CA THR A 151 15.24 17.81 -11.89
C THR A 151 15.11 17.00 -10.60
N PRO A 152 13.90 16.69 -10.10
CA PRO A 152 13.74 15.64 -9.13
C PRO A 152 14.00 14.29 -9.82
N PRO A 153 14.46 13.25 -9.10
CA PRO A 153 14.71 11.94 -9.68
C PRO A 153 13.38 11.35 -10.13
N THR A 154 13.05 11.54 -11.41
CA THR A 154 11.80 11.08 -12.01
C THR A 154 12.12 9.87 -12.86
N ARG A 155 11.69 8.69 -12.41
CA ARG A 155 11.30 7.62 -13.33
C ARG A 155 10.10 6.86 -12.77
N TRP A 156 8.96 7.53 -12.77
CA TRP A 156 7.66 6.91 -12.68
C TRP A 156 6.90 7.27 -13.95
N TYR A 157 6.82 6.34 -14.90
CA TYR A 157 6.01 6.52 -16.10
C TYR A 157 4.53 6.37 -15.72
N TRP A 158 3.77 7.46 -15.83
CA TRP A 158 2.31 7.45 -15.85
C TRP A 158 1.84 7.82 -17.26
N HIS A 159 0.93 7.02 -17.83
CA HIS A 159 0.04 7.49 -18.88
C HIS A 159 -1.24 8.01 -18.22
N ASN A 160 -1.46 9.32 -18.33
CA ASN A 160 -2.62 10.03 -17.79
C ASN A 160 -3.89 9.75 -18.61
N GLY A 161 -4.98 9.43 -17.92
CA GLY A 161 -6.35 9.62 -18.38
C GLY A 161 -7.08 10.59 -17.42
N PRO A 162 -8.10 11.34 -17.87
CA PRO A 162 -8.65 12.47 -17.13
C PRO A 162 -9.37 12.04 -15.85
N SER A 163 -9.01 12.70 -14.74
CA SER A 163 -9.51 12.49 -13.38
C SER A 163 -10.93 13.03 -13.21
N ARG A 164 -11.84 12.21 -12.67
CA ARG A 164 -13.12 12.66 -12.10
C ARG A 164 -12.94 12.99 -10.62
N ARG A 165 -13.71 13.98 -10.15
CA ARG A 165 -13.66 14.55 -8.79
C ARG A 165 -14.01 13.49 -7.73
N CYS A 166 -13.12 13.25 -6.78
CA CYS A 166 -13.41 12.47 -5.56
C CYS A 166 -14.10 13.35 -4.50
N ARG A 167 -15.05 12.77 -3.77
CA ARG A 167 -15.65 13.35 -2.56
C ARG A 167 -14.85 12.94 -1.32
N THR A 168 -14.96 13.75 -0.28
CA THR A 168 -14.26 13.65 1.00
C THR A 168 -14.74 12.44 1.81
N GLY A 169 -13.89 11.42 1.95
CA GLY A 169 -14.04 10.34 2.94
C GLY A 169 -13.18 10.61 4.18
N ILE A 170 -13.70 10.29 5.37
CA ILE A 170 -12.99 10.41 6.65
C ILE A 170 -12.23 9.10 6.92
N LEU A 171 -10.90 9.15 7.00
CA LEU A 171 -10.11 8.03 7.53
C LEU A 171 -10.26 7.96 9.05
N ARG A 172 -10.50 6.77 9.57
CA ARG A 172 -10.40 6.47 11.00
C ARG A 172 -9.26 5.48 11.20
N CYS A 173 -8.25 5.88 11.96
CA CYS A 173 -7.25 4.95 12.51
C CYS A 173 -7.81 4.43 13.83
N ALA A 174 -7.93 3.11 13.97
CA ALA A 174 -8.26 2.44 15.22
C ALA A 174 -7.00 1.92 15.91
#